data_AF-A0A0R1PN89-F1
#
_entry.id   AF-A0A0R1PN89-F1
#
_cell.length_a   1.000
_cell.length_b   1.000
_cell.length_c   1.000
_cell.angle_alpha   90.00
_cell.angle_beta   90.00
_cell.angle_gamma   90.00
#
_symmetry.space_group_name_H-M   'P 1'
#
loop_
_entity.id
_entity.type
_entity.pdbx_description
1 polymer ?
#
loop_
_entity_poly.entity_id
_entity_poly.type
_entity_poly.pdbx_seq_one_letter_code
_entity_poly.pdbx_strand_id
1 'polypeptide(L)'
;MILQEVPLKKALHHSIILTKKYFWKLIGSFSAMILGSLVFNFIIYACLLGIQWIFERTFSGASLYSATLLATMAWFIRLITSILVIIGSVQIVLFFMNKERQLDGLKLQELVHKKQHTLLEICLLLICFLGLLAVRTRDNYMFMRQSTHKIPIVIAHRGVDGNNALQNSISALKKTHRSAKPHYTEMDIQETKDHKFVVSHDSNLKKLTGKNLIVQKLTLKQAISLTAREGKHSAKLVSFDKYLSEAHKIGQLLIVEIKVSKYDSERMLDIFADRYGQSLIRHGDVVHSLDYRTVYSLKKKIPQLKVGYILPFNVLGVPKTVADFYSIEYSTLNDDFIIEAQRQHKKVYTWTVNRSPSMYGDLSMGVDGIITDNGTKLNTTIDKYQSTRTYTYKMLALMLNLYR
;
A
#
# COMPACT_ATOMS: atom_id res chain seq x y z
N MET A 1 -39.71 3.19 -3.17
CA MET A 1 -39.41 3.87 -4.45
C MET A 1 -39.06 2.91 -5.58
N ILE A 2 -38.15 1.93 -5.40
CA ILE A 2 -38.16 0.71 -6.25
C ILE A 2 -39.51 -0.01 -6.07
N LEU A 3 -39.97 -0.11 -4.82
CA LEU A 3 -41.28 -0.64 -4.42
C LEU A 3 -42.51 0.17 -4.91
N GLN A 4 -42.31 1.35 -5.51
CA GLN A 4 -43.40 2.26 -5.94
C GLN A 4 -43.29 2.60 -7.44
N GLU A 5 -42.39 1.94 -8.17
CA GLU A 5 -42.21 2.08 -9.64
C GLU A 5 -42.02 3.53 -10.15
N VAL A 6 -41.38 4.38 -9.35
CA VAL A 6 -41.19 5.81 -9.68
C VAL A 6 -39.88 6.03 -10.47
N PRO A 7 -39.82 6.93 -11.47
CA PRO A 7 -38.58 7.22 -12.20
C PRO A 7 -37.41 7.63 -11.30
N LEU A 8 -36.19 7.20 -11.64
CA LEU A 8 -34.96 7.37 -10.83
C LEU A 8 -34.74 8.81 -10.34
N LYS A 9 -34.96 9.82 -11.19
CA LYS A 9 -34.80 11.24 -10.82
C LYS A 9 -35.76 11.65 -9.70
N LYS A 10 -37.03 11.25 -9.78
CA LYS A 10 -38.02 11.48 -8.71
C LYS A 10 -37.64 10.68 -7.47
N ALA A 11 -37.07 9.49 -7.65
CA ALA A 11 -36.59 8.67 -6.55
C ALA A 11 -35.45 9.28 -5.75
N LEU A 12 -34.43 9.79 -6.43
CA LEU A 12 -33.34 10.50 -5.78
C LEU A 12 -33.83 11.76 -5.06
N HIS A 13 -34.68 12.55 -5.70
CA HIS A 13 -35.19 13.78 -5.09
C HIS A 13 -36.00 13.50 -3.81
N HIS A 14 -36.92 12.55 -3.86
CA HIS A 14 -37.75 12.20 -2.71
C HIS A 14 -36.91 11.53 -1.60
N SER A 15 -35.92 10.69 -1.95
CA SER A 15 -34.97 10.13 -0.99
C SER A 15 -34.16 11.22 -0.29
N ILE A 16 -33.71 12.26 -1.00
CA ILE A 16 -32.99 13.40 -0.41
C ILE A 16 -33.88 14.16 0.60
N ILE A 17 -35.16 14.38 0.26
CA ILE A 17 -36.09 15.05 1.17
C ILE A 17 -36.30 14.25 2.45
N LEU A 18 -36.59 12.95 2.34
CA LEU A 18 -36.80 12.06 3.49
C LEU A 18 -35.55 11.95 4.37
N THR A 19 -34.38 11.79 3.75
CA THR A 19 -33.11 11.62 4.48
C THR A 19 -32.65 12.92 5.14
N LYS A 20 -32.95 14.10 4.59
CA LYS A 20 -32.59 15.39 5.20
C LYS A 20 -33.14 15.55 6.62
N LYS A 21 -34.38 15.08 6.87
CA LYS A 21 -35.03 15.13 8.20
C LYS A 21 -34.32 14.26 9.25
N TYR A 22 -33.71 13.16 8.81
CA TYR A 22 -33.05 12.19 9.69
C TYR A 22 -31.54 12.11 9.49
N PHE A 23 -30.94 13.08 8.81
CA PHE A 23 -29.55 13.01 8.35
C PHE A 23 -28.57 12.58 9.44
N TRP A 24 -28.57 13.28 10.57
CA TRP A 24 -27.69 12.97 11.70
C TRP A 24 -28.00 11.64 12.38
N LYS A 25 -29.28 11.22 12.40
CA LYS A 25 -29.67 9.93 12.98
C LYS A 25 -29.26 8.76 12.08
N LEU A 26 -29.45 8.89 10.77
CA LEU A 26 -28.98 7.92 9.78
C LEU A 26 -27.46 7.80 9.82
N ILE A 27 -26.73 8.92 9.79
CA ILE A 27 -25.26 8.91 9.94
C ILE A 27 -24.86 8.23 11.25
N GLY A 28 -25.51 8.57 12.36
CA GLY A 28 -25.24 7.95 13.66
C GLY A 28 -25.46 6.44 13.65
N SER A 29 -26.60 5.96 13.13
CA SER A 29 -26.93 4.53 13.04
C SER A 29 -25.96 3.76 12.15
N PHE A 30 -25.66 4.27 10.94
CA PHE A 30 -24.70 3.62 10.05
C PHE A 30 -23.28 3.64 10.63
N SER A 31 -22.84 4.77 11.19
CA SER A 31 -21.52 4.88 11.80
C SER A 31 -21.38 3.95 13.01
N ALA A 32 -22.40 3.85 13.86
CA ALA A 32 -22.41 2.95 15.01
C ALA A 32 -22.36 1.48 14.58
N MET A 33 -23.13 1.09 13.57
CA MET A 33 -23.12 -0.28 13.04
C MET A 33 -21.77 -0.63 12.39
N ILE A 34 -21.24 0.26 11.55
CA ILE A 34 -19.93 0.06 10.91
C ILE A 34 -18.83 -0.02 11.97
N LEU A 35 -18.76 0.96 12.89
CA LEU A 35 -17.75 0.99 13.95
C LEU A 35 -17.87 -0.24 14.86
N GLY A 36 -19.10 -0.62 15.25
CA GLY A 36 -19.36 -1.81 16.04
C GLY A 36 -18.87 -3.08 15.33
N SER A 37 -19.14 -3.21 14.03
CA SER A 37 -18.65 -4.34 13.23
C SER A 37 -17.12 -4.37 13.10
N LEU A 38 -16.47 -3.21 12.99
CA LEU A 38 -15.01 -3.08 12.94
C LEU A 38 -14.37 -3.47 14.27
N VAL A 39 -14.92 -2.97 15.39
CA VAL A 39 -14.45 -3.31 16.74
C VAL A 39 -14.63 -4.81 17.02
N PHE A 40 -15.79 -5.38 16.66
CA PHE A 40 -16.04 -6.81 16.80
C PHE A 40 -15.03 -7.65 16.01
N ASN A 41 -14.82 -7.35 14.72
CA ASN A 41 -13.85 -8.06 13.90
C ASN A 41 -12.42 -7.90 14.42
N PHE A 42 -12.05 -6.69 14.88
CA PHE A 42 -10.75 -6.43 15.47
C PHE A 42 -10.49 -7.31 16.71
N ILE A 43 -11.43 -7.35 17.65
CA ILE A 43 -11.32 -8.16 18.87
C ILE A 43 -11.17 -9.64 18.51
N ILE A 44 -12.05 -10.16 17.65
CA ILE A 44 -12.01 -11.57 17.24
C ILE A 44 -10.69 -11.91 16.55
N TYR A 45 -10.20 -11.05 15.65
CA TYR A 45 -8.94 -11.31 14.94
C TYR A 45 -7.75 -11.25 15.88
N ALA A 46 -7.73 -10.31 16.84
CA ALA A 46 -6.72 -10.26 17.89
C ALA A 46 -6.72 -11.56 18.73
N CYS A 47 -7.91 -12.07 19.09
CA CYS A 47 -8.04 -13.35 19.79
C CYS A 47 -7.50 -14.52 18.95
N LEU A 48 -7.90 -14.64 17.67
CA LEU A 48 -7.44 -15.71 16.79
C LEU A 48 -5.92 -15.67 16.59
N LEU A 49 -5.34 -14.48 16.41
CA LEU A 49 -3.90 -14.29 16.32
C LEU A 49 -3.19 -14.65 17.63
N GLY A 50 -3.76 -14.28 18.78
CA GLY A 50 -3.25 -14.67 20.09
C GLY A 50 -3.25 -16.19 20.29
N ILE A 51 -4.35 -16.87 19.93
CA ILE A 51 -4.45 -18.33 19.97
C ILE A 51 -3.37 -18.96 19.08
N GLN A 52 -3.23 -18.49 17.84
CA GLN A 52 -2.21 -19.00 16.93
C GLN A 52 -0.79 -18.78 17.47
N TRP A 53 -0.51 -17.62 18.05
CA TRP A 53 0.78 -17.29 18.62
C TRP A 53 1.15 -18.19 19.81
N ILE A 54 0.18 -18.49 20.67
CA ILE A 54 0.38 -19.45 21.78
C ILE A 54 0.62 -20.85 21.20
N PHE A 55 -0.26 -21.30 20.30
CA PHE A 55 -0.21 -22.63 19.69
C PHE A 55 1.10 -22.88 18.96
N GLU A 56 1.61 -21.86 18.27
CA GLU A 56 2.84 -21.95 17.50
C GLU A 56 4.08 -22.22 18.37
N ARG A 57 4.05 -21.75 19.63
CA ARG A 57 5.13 -21.94 20.60
C ARG A 57 5.03 -23.25 21.37
N THR A 58 3.80 -23.74 21.58
CA THR A 58 3.57 -24.98 22.32
C THR A 58 3.59 -26.22 21.42
N PHE A 59 3.08 -26.12 20.19
CA PHE A 59 2.87 -27.24 19.27
C PHE A 59 3.42 -26.96 17.86
N SER A 60 4.71 -26.66 17.77
CA SER A 60 5.39 -26.23 16.52
C SER A 60 5.17 -27.14 15.31
N GLY A 61 5.02 -28.46 15.52
CA GLY A 61 4.77 -29.44 14.46
C GLY A 61 3.39 -29.35 13.82
N ALA A 62 2.39 -28.80 14.52
CA ALA A 62 1.00 -28.70 14.06
C ALA A 62 0.58 -27.26 13.69
N SER A 63 1.47 -26.28 13.85
CA SER A 63 1.15 -24.84 13.67
C SER A 63 0.62 -24.47 12.29
N LEU A 64 0.97 -25.25 11.25
CA LEU A 64 0.42 -25.08 9.90
C LEU A 64 -1.09 -25.30 9.87
N TYR A 65 -1.52 -26.40 10.50
CA TYR A 65 -2.92 -26.82 10.50
C TYR A 65 -3.76 -25.90 11.39
N SER A 66 -3.24 -25.49 12.55
CA SER A 66 -3.92 -24.51 13.41
C SER A 66 -4.10 -23.18 12.68
N ALA A 67 -3.06 -22.68 12.00
CA ALA A 67 -3.16 -21.42 11.26
C ALA A 67 -4.15 -21.50 10.09
N THR A 68 -4.15 -22.62 9.37
CA THR A 68 -5.11 -22.88 8.28
C THR A 68 -6.54 -22.86 8.81
N LEU A 69 -6.79 -23.54 9.93
CA LEU A 69 -8.10 -23.60 10.58
C LEU A 69 -8.54 -22.20 11.04
N LEU A 70 -7.70 -21.50 11.81
CA LEU A 70 -8.02 -20.19 12.37
C LEU A 70 -8.19 -19.11 11.29
N ALA A 71 -7.40 -19.15 10.21
CA ALA A 71 -7.59 -18.27 9.05
C ALA A 71 -8.92 -18.55 8.34
N THR A 72 -9.31 -19.83 8.23
CA THR A 72 -10.59 -20.22 7.63
C THR A 72 -11.76 -19.76 8.50
N MET A 73 -11.66 -19.91 9.83
CA MET A 73 -12.63 -19.36 10.78
C MET A 73 -12.75 -17.84 10.65
N ALA A 74 -11.63 -17.12 10.59
CA ALA A 74 -11.61 -15.67 10.43
C ALA A 74 -12.37 -15.23 9.16
N TRP A 75 -12.21 -15.97 8.07
CA TRP A 75 -12.91 -15.71 6.81
C TRP A 75 -14.43 -15.89 6.94
N PHE A 76 -14.90 -16.96 7.59
CA PHE A 76 -16.33 -17.18 7.82
C PHE A 76 -16.94 -16.16 8.78
N ILE A 77 -16.20 -15.76 9.83
CA ILE A 77 -16.64 -14.68 10.74
C ILE A 77 -16.84 -13.38 9.95
N ARG A 78 -15.93 -13.08 9.01
CA ARG A 78 -16.08 -11.92 8.13
C ARG A 78 -17.30 -12.02 7.21
N LEU A 79 -17.54 -13.19 6.64
CA LEU A 79 -18.71 -13.44 5.79
C LEU A 79 -20.00 -13.20 6.58
N ILE A 80 -20.10 -13.77 7.78
CA ILE A 80 -21.27 -13.62 8.66
C ILE A 80 -21.45 -12.15 9.07
N THR A 81 -20.38 -11.48 9.51
CA THR A 81 -20.46 -10.06 9.91
C THR A 81 -20.87 -9.17 8.73
N SER A 82 -20.40 -9.46 7.52
CA SER A 82 -20.80 -8.73 6.30
C SER A 82 -22.29 -8.92 5.99
N ILE A 83 -22.81 -10.15 6.11
CA ILE A 83 -24.25 -10.44 5.95
C ILE A 83 -25.06 -9.69 7.02
N LEU A 84 -24.62 -9.70 8.27
CA LEU A 84 -25.29 -8.99 9.37
C LEU A 84 -25.29 -7.46 9.17
N VAL A 85 -24.20 -6.88 8.66
CA VAL A 85 -24.13 -5.45 8.32
C VAL A 85 -25.09 -5.11 7.18
N ILE A 86 -25.21 -5.97 6.16
CA ILE A 86 -26.18 -5.78 5.06
C ILE A 86 -27.61 -5.83 5.61
N ILE A 87 -27.95 -6.87 6.39
CA ILE A 87 -29.28 -7.00 7.01
C ILE A 87 -29.56 -5.79 7.91
N GLY A 88 -28.62 -5.41 8.76
CA GLY A 88 -28.73 -4.24 9.65
C GLY A 88 -28.92 -2.94 8.89
N SER A 89 -28.21 -2.76 7.76
CA SER A 89 -28.38 -1.61 6.86
C SER A 89 -29.80 -1.54 6.31
N VAL A 90 -30.34 -2.67 5.84
CA VAL A 90 -31.72 -2.75 5.35
C VAL A 90 -32.71 -2.45 6.48
N GLN A 91 -32.51 -2.99 7.67
CA GLN A 91 -33.38 -2.73 8.83
C GLN A 91 -33.36 -1.25 9.26
N ILE A 92 -32.20 -0.58 9.23
CA ILE A 92 -32.11 0.87 9.48
C ILE A 92 -32.96 1.63 8.47
N VAL A 93 -32.83 1.32 7.18
CA VAL A 93 -33.61 1.98 6.11
C VAL A 93 -35.11 1.72 6.31
N LEU A 94 -35.51 0.47 6.54
CA LEU A 94 -36.91 0.09 6.77
C LEU A 94 -37.50 0.78 8.00
N PHE A 95 -36.73 0.90 9.09
CA PHE A 95 -37.16 1.59 10.29
C PHE A 95 -37.50 3.07 10.03
N PHE A 96 -36.64 3.80 9.30
CA PHE A 96 -36.90 5.20 8.97
C PHE A 96 -38.01 5.36 7.92
N MET A 97 -38.13 4.44 6.96
CA MET A 97 -39.25 4.42 6.01
C MET A 97 -40.59 4.19 6.71
N ASN A 98 -40.65 3.26 7.68
CA ASN A 98 -41.83 3.00 8.48
C ASN A 98 -42.24 4.25 9.28
N LYS A 99 -41.26 4.96 9.84
CA LYS A 99 -41.50 6.19 10.61
C LYS A 99 -42.12 7.31 9.77
N GLU A 100 -41.80 7.39 8.48
CA GLU A 100 -42.40 8.32 7.53
C GLU A 100 -43.67 7.76 6.86
N ARG A 101 -44.22 6.64 7.36
CA ARG A 101 -45.40 5.96 6.80
C ARG A 101 -45.25 5.60 5.32
N GLN A 102 -44.02 5.48 4.82
CA GLN A 102 -43.73 5.10 3.43
C GLN A 102 -44.02 3.62 3.15
N LEU A 103 -44.26 2.83 4.20
CA LEU A 103 -44.65 1.43 4.11
C LEU A 103 -46.18 1.24 4.19
N ASP A 104 -46.95 2.29 4.49
CA ASP A 104 -48.40 2.21 4.62
C ASP A 104 -49.02 1.90 3.24
N GLY A 105 -49.93 0.93 3.20
CA GLY A 105 -50.60 0.50 1.95
C GLY A 105 -49.78 -0.46 1.08
N LEU A 106 -48.54 -0.81 1.45
CA LEU A 106 -47.86 -1.97 0.86
C LEU A 106 -48.59 -3.24 1.31
N LYS A 107 -49.40 -3.82 0.43
CA LYS A 107 -49.88 -5.19 0.59
C LYS A 107 -48.68 -6.11 0.39
N LEU A 108 -48.15 -6.65 1.48
CA LEU A 108 -47.31 -7.83 1.41
C LEU A 108 -48.14 -8.91 0.72
N GLN A 109 -47.81 -9.20 -0.53
CA GLN A 109 -48.39 -10.33 -1.22
C GLN A 109 -48.02 -11.55 -0.39
N GLU A 110 -49.02 -12.20 0.21
CA GLU A 110 -48.81 -13.49 0.86
C GLU A 110 -48.20 -14.40 -0.20
N LEU A 111 -46.93 -14.74 -0.01
CA LEU A 111 -46.27 -15.75 -0.82
C LEU A 111 -47.07 -17.02 -0.60
N VAL A 112 -47.91 -17.36 -1.58
CA VAL A 112 -48.61 -18.65 -1.63
C VAL A 112 -47.55 -19.70 -1.37
N HIS A 113 -47.70 -20.39 -0.23
CA HIS A 113 -46.74 -21.36 0.26
C HIS A 113 -46.74 -22.56 -0.70
N LYS A 114 -46.01 -22.46 -1.82
CA LYS A 114 -45.70 -23.59 -2.69
C LYS A 114 -44.99 -24.61 -1.81
N LYS A 115 -45.34 -25.90 -1.91
CA LYS A 115 -44.60 -27.00 -1.25
C LYS A 115 -43.11 -26.79 -1.52
N GLN A 116 -42.40 -26.29 -0.52
CA GLN A 116 -40.96 -26.08 -0.59
C GLN A 116 -40.32 -27.46 -0.53
N HIS A 117 -39.36 -27.72 -1.40
CA HIS A 117 -38.48 -28.87 -1.24
C HIS A 117 -37.47 -28.56 -0.13
N THR A 118 -37.94 -28.27 1.08
CA THR A 118 -37.13 -27.72 2.19
C THR A 118 -35.91 -28.59 2.48
N LEU A 119 -36.05 -29.93 2.39
CA LEU A 119 -34.93 -30.84 2.54
C LEU A 119 -33.90 -30.69 1.41
N LEU A 120 -34.34 -30.61 0.15
CA LEU A 120 -33.45 -30.40 -1.00
C LEU A 120 -32.73 -29.05 -0.91
N GLU A 121 -33.43 -27.99 -0.53
CA GLU A 121 -32.87 -26.65 -0.32
C GLU A 121 -31.81 -26.65 0.78
N ILE A 122 -32.09 -27.30 1.92
CA ILE A 122 -31.13 -27.47 3.01
C ILE A 122 -29.92 -28.28 2.54
N CYS A 123 -30.13 -29.38 1.81
CA CYS A 123 -29.05 -30.19 1.25
C CYS A 123 -28.18 -29.38 0.27
N LEU A 124 -28.79 -28.60 -0.63
CA LEU A 124 -28.06 -27.75 -1.58
C LEU A 124 -27.25 -26.67 -0.85
N LEU A 125 -27.82 -26.02 0.16
CA LEU A 125 -27.11 -25.04 0.99
C LEU A 125 -25.94 -25.68 1.74
N LEU A 126 -26.12 -26.88 2.28
CA LEU A 126 -25.06 -27.62 2.96
C LEU A 126 -23.94 -27.99 1.98
N ILE A 127 -24.27 -28.47 0.77
CA ILE A 127 -23.29 -28.79 -0.27
C ILE A 127 -22.49 -27.53 -0.66
N CYS A 128 -23.18 -26.40 -0.89
CA CYS A 128 -22.53 -25.12 -1.18
C CYS A 128 -21.61 -24.67 -0.04
N PHE A 129 -22.05 -24.79 1.22
CA PHE A 129 -21.25 -24.44 2.39
C PHE A 129 -20.02 -25.34 2.51
N LEU A 130 -20.17 -26.65 2.38
CA LEU A 130 -19.06 -27.61 2.45
C LEU A 130 -18.07 -27.41 1.29
N GLY A 131 -18.56 -27.14 0.08
CA GLY A 131 -17.72 -26.79 -1.07
C GLY A 131 -16.91 -25.53 -0.82
N LEU A 132 -17.55 -24.47 -0.31
CA LEU A 132 -16.89 -23.22 0.05
C LEU A 132 -15.86 -23.43 1.17
N LEU A 133 -16.20 -24.19 2.21
CA LEU A 133 -15.30 -24.53 3.31
C LEU A 133 -14.07 -25.29 2.79
N ALA A 134 -14.25 -26.28 1.90
CA ALA A 134 -13.17 -27.04 1.30
C ALA A 134 -12.24 -26.15 0.46
N VAL A 135 -12.80 -25.29 -0.40
CA VAL A 135 -12.02 -24.34 -1.22
C VAL A 135 -11.23 -23.39 -0.32
N ARG A 136 -11.87 -22.78 0.69
CA ARG A 136 -11.21 -21.83 1.60
C ARG A 136 -10.12 -22.49 2.46
N THR A 137 -10.37 -23.70 2.93
CA THR A 137 -9.39 -24.47 3.69
C THR A 137 -8.18 -24.79 2.81
N ARG A 138 -8.40 -25.24 1.57
CA ARG A 138 -7.33 -25.50 0.60
C ARG A 138 -6.51 -24.25 0.30
N ASP A 139 -7.17 -23.15 -0.03
CA ASP A 139 -6.48 -21.91 -0.41
C ASP A 139 -5.65 -21.35 0.76
N ASN A 140 -6.23 -21.33 1.97
CA ASN A 140 -5.50 -20.95 3.18
C ASN A 140 -4.34 -21.90 3.49
N TYR A 141 -4.52 -23.21 3.33
CA TYR A 141 -3.46 -24.19 3.52
C TYR A 141 -2.30 -23.94 2.56
N MET A 142 -2.61 -23.71 1.28
CA MET A 142 -1.60 -23.40 0.26
C MET A 142 -0.86 -22.11 0.59
N PHE A 143 -1.56 -21.04 0.96
CA PHE A 143 -0.96 -19.77 1.38
C PHE A 143 -0.04 -19.94 2.60
N MET A 144 -0.49 -20.65 3.63
CA MET A 144 0.32 -20.88 4.83
C MET A 144 1.56 -21.73 4.54
N ARG A 145 1.42 -22.76 3.70
CA ARG A 145 2.51 -23.66 3.29
C ARG A 145 3.49 -23.00 2.34
N GLN A 146 3.06 -22.06 1.51
CA GLN A 146 3.89 -21.40 0.50
C GLN A 146 5.09 -20.71 1.17
N SER A 147 6.30 -21.13 0.81
CA SER A 147 7.50 -20.34 1.01
C SER A 147 7.45 -19.16 0.04
N THR A 148 7.88 -17.96 0.45
CA THR A 148 8.05 -16.87 -0.52
C THR A 148 9.03 -17.31 -1.59
N HIS A 149 8.55 -17.55 -2.81
CA HIS A 149 9.40 -17.94 -3.93
C HIS A 149 10.25 -16.76 -4.43
N LYS A 150 9.87 -15.53 -4.03
CA LYS A 150 10.54 -14.29 -4.40
C LYS A 150 10.82 -13.46 -3.16
N ILE A 151 12.10 -13.30 -2.86
CA ILE A 151 12.58 -12.44 -1.79
C ILE A 151 12.60 -11.01 -2.36
N PRO A 152 11.85 -10.06 -1.81
CA PRO A 152 11.89 -8.68 -2.31
C PRO A 152 13.26 -8.08 -2.02
N ILE A 153 13.71 -7.22 -2.92
CA ILE A 153 14.91 -6.43 -2.65
C ILE A 153 14.61 -5.36 -1.59
N VAL A 154 15.59 -5.10 -0.73
CA VAL A 154 15.53 -4.00 0.24
C VAL A 154 15.98 -2.71 -0.43
N ILE A 155 15.17 -1.66 -0.33
CA ILE A 155 15.47 -0.34 -0.86
C ILE A 155 15.47 0.68 0.30
N ALA A 156 16.59 1.34 0.54
CA ALA A 156 16.72 2.32 1.62
C ALA A 156 16.15 3.67 1.19
N HIS A 157 15.03 4.08 1.79
CA HIS A 157 14.37 5.35 1.52
C HIS A 157 15.25 6.51 2.00
N ARG A 158 15.51 7.49 1.12
CA ARG A 158 16.41 8.64 1.38
C ARG A 158 17.78 8.25 1.96
N GLY A 159 18.22 7.02 1.71
CA GLY A 159 19.46 6.43 2.20
C GLY A 159 19.56 6.18 3.72
N VAL A 160 18.48 6.24 4.49
CA VAL A 160 18.53 6.01 5.94
C VAL A 160 18.24 4.55 6.34
N ASP A 161 18.64 4.21 7.57
CA ASP A 161 18.26 2.99 8.26
C ASP A 161 17.98 3.33 9.73
N GLY A 162 16.71 3.53 10.04
CA GLY A 162 16.21 4.12 11.27
C GLY A 162 16.72 5.55 11.45
N ASN A 163 17.25 5.85 12.63
CA ASN A 163 17.79 7.17 12.98
C ASN A 163 19.33 7.19 12.90
N ASN A 164 19.93 6.54 11.90
CA ASN A 164 21.38 6.36 11.80
C ASN A 164 22.14 7.61 11.31
N ALA A 165 21.48 8.49 10.55
CA ALA A 165 22.01 9.74 10.00
C ALA A 165 20.88 10.65 9.50
N LEU A 166 21.26 11.86 9.06
CA LEU A 166 20.36 12.76 8.34
C LEU A 166 19.97 12.15 6.99
N GLN A 167 18.68 12.14 6.66
CA GLN A 167 18.20 11.74 5.34
C GLN A 167 18.94 12.43 4.19
N ASN A 168 19.05 11.73 3.05
CA ASN A 168 19.59 12.29 1.81
C ASN A 168 21.04 12.83 1.96
N SER A 169 21.82 12.25 2.87
CA SER A 169 23.22 12.63 3.13
C SER A 169 24.21 11.53 2.76
N ILE A 170 25.47 11.91 2.47
CA ILE A 170 26.57 10.95 2.24
C ILE A 170 26.82 10.06 3.47
N SER A 171 26.58 10.60 4.67
CA SER A 171 26.71 9.85 5.92
C SER A 171 25.67 8.73 6.00
N ALA A 172 24.41 9.03 5.67
CA ALA A 172 23.34 8.04 5.60
C ALA A 172 23.66 6.96 4.56
N LEU A 173 23.98 7.37 3.33
CA LEU A 173 24.39 6.47 2.24
C LEU A 173 25.46 5.45 2.70
N LYS A 174 26.57 5.94 3.27
CA LYS A 174 27.69 5.07 3.68
C LYS A 174 27.35 4.19 4.88
N LYS A 175 26.61 4.71 5.87
CA LYS A 175 26.22 3.94 7.06
C LYS A 175 25.22 2.84 6.69
N THR A 176 24.19 3.18 5.92
CA THR A 176 23.13 2.27 5.49
C THR A 176 23.64 1.19 4.55
N HIS A 177 24.55 1.52 3.63
CA HIS A 177 25.25 0.53 2.80
C HIS A 177 25.95 -0.54 3.66
N ARG A 178 26.57 -0.14 4.77
CA ARG A 178 27.26 -1.08 5.68
C ARG A 178 26.30 -1.86 6.58
N SER A 179 25.28 -1.21 7.14
CA SER A 179 24.37 -1.83 8.12
C SER A 179 23.30 -2.71 7.46
N ALA A 180 22.55 -2.14 6.51
CA ALA A 180 21.39 -2.77 5.90
C ALA A 180 21.69 -3.45 4.56
N LYS A 181 22.82 -3.10 3.90
CA LYS A 181 23.22 -3.62 2.57
C LYS A 181 22.05 -3.62 1.56
N PRO A 182 21.32 -2.50 1.39
CA PRO A 182 20.18 -2.46 0.51
C PRO A 182 20.61 -2.65 -0.95
N HIS A 183 19.74 -3.24 -1.77
CA HIS A 183 20.00 -3.37 -3.21
C HIS A 183 20.06 -1.98 -3.86
N TYR A 184 19.09 -1.11 -3.54
CA TYR A 184 19.12 0.30 -3.93
C TYR A 184 19.05 1.23 -2.72
N THR A 185 19.66 2.40 -2.85
CA THR A 185 19.32 3.57 -2.05
C THR A 185 18.43 4.48 -2.88
N GLU A 186 17.20 4.69 -2.43
CA GLU A 186 16.30 5.70 -3.01
C GLU A 186 16.71 7.08 -2.48
N MET A 187 16.69 8.09 -3.35
CA MET A 187 17.05 9.46 -3.03
C MET A 187 16.39 10.47 -3.96
N ASP A 188 16.16 11.68 -3.45
CA ASP A 188 15.42 12.73 -4.16
C ASP A 188 16.33 13.82 -4.71
N ILE A 189 16.10 14.24 -5.96
CA ILE A 189 16.77 15.39 -6.54
C ILE A 189 15.80 16.47 -7.00
N GLN A 190 16.27 17.71 -6.95
CA GLN A 190 15.58 18.90 -7.44
C GLN A 190 16.53 19.83 -8.17
N GLU A 191 16.01 20.52 -9.19
CA GLU A 191 16.77 21.51 -9.95
C GLU A 191 16.95 22.82 -9.17
N THR A 192 18.14 23.40 -9.25
CA THR A 192 18.49 24.71 -8.71
C THR A 192 18.37 25.79 -9.79
N LYS A 193 18.33 27.07 -9.39
CA LYS A 193 18.23 28.23 -10.30
C LYS A 193 19.31 28.25 -11.39
N ASP A 194 20.48 27.70 -11.11
CA ASP A 194 21.60 27.60 -12.06
C ASP A 194 21.65 26.26 -12.83
N HIS A 195 20.50 25.57 -12.96
CA HIS A 195 20.31 24.37 -13.76
C HIS A 195 21.22 23.21 -13.36
N LYS A 196 21.37 23.01 -12.05
CA LYS A 196 22.08 21.89 -11.45
C LYS A 196 21.15 21.17 -10.47
N PHE A 197 21.59 20.05 -9.91
CA PHE A 197 20.75 19.23 -9.05
C PHE A 197 21.28 19.16 -7.64
N VAL A 198 20.42 19.47 -6.67
CA VAL A 198 20.66 19.27 -5.24
C VAL A 198 19.84 18.09 -4.76
N VAL A 199 20.40 17.35 -3.80
CA VAL A 199 19.71 16.24 -3.14
C VAL A 199 18.78 16.79 -2.06
N SER A 200 17.46 16.70 -2.27
CA SER A 200 16.45 17.16 -1.32
C SER A 200 15.04 16.69 -1.68
N HIS A 201 14.31 16.18 -0.68
CA HIS A 201 12.92 15.73 -0.86
C HIS A 201 11.92 16.89 -1.00
N ASP A 202 11.99 17.87 -0.09
CA ASP A 202 11.03 18.97 -0.03
C ASP A 202 11.54 20.16 -0.86
N SER A 203 10.65 20.81 -1.62
CA SER A 203 11.01 22.03 -2.37
C SER A 203 11.26 23.23 -1.47
N ASN A 204 10.59 23.28 -0.31
CA ASN A 204 10.81 24.29 0.72
C ASN A 204 11.71 23.73 1.83
N LEU A 205 12.84 24.38 2.05
CA LEU A 205 13.87 23.94 2.99
C LEU A 205 13.60 24.33 4.45
N LYS A 206 12.45 24.95 4.77
CA LYS A 206 12.13 25.41 6.14
C LYS A 206 12.18 24.28 7.15
N LYS A 207 11.63 23.11 6.80
CA LYS A 207 11.58 21.95 7.71
C LYS A 207 12.98 21.44 8.06
N LEU A 208 13.86 21.32 7.06
CA LEU A 208 15.20 20.77 7.25
C LEU A 208 16.23 21.80 7.74
N THR A 209 16.14 23.07 7.31
CA THR A 209 17.19 24.06 7.55
C THR A 209 16.77 25.19 8.49
N GLY A 210 15.48 25.25 8.86
CA GLY A 210 14.88 26.38 9.57
C GLY A 210 14.67 27.63 8.71
N LYS A 211 15.18 27.65 7.47
CA LYS A 211 15.10 28.82 6.57
C LYS A 211 14.02 28.61 5.51
N ASN A 212 13.13 29.60 5.36
CA ASN A 212 12.07 29.59 4.36
C ASN A 212 12.62 29.88 2.95
N LEU A 213 13.34 28.91 2.38
CA LEU A 213 13.98 29.00 1.07
C LEU A 213 13.42 27.91 0.14
N ILE A 214 13.22 28.26 -1.12
CA ILE A 214 12.77 27.33 -2.17
C ILE A 214 13.98 26.90 -2.99
N VAL A 215 14.16 25.59 -3.19
CA VAL A 215 15.32 25.02 -3.90
C VAL A 215 15.55 25.65 -5.27
N GLN A 216 14.49 25.77 -6.08
CA GLN A 216 14.53 26.34 -7.44
C GLN A 216 14.89 27.83 -7.47
N LYS A 217 14.88 28.53 -6.32
CA LYS A 217 15.29 29.94 -6.22
C LYS A 217 16.74 30.13 -5.79
N LEU A 218 17.44 29.05 -5.43
CA LEU A 218 18.83 29.06 -5.01
C LEU A 218 19.73 28.57 -6.14
N THR A 219 20.94 29.10 -6.24
CA THR A 219 22.02 28.43 -6.97
C THR A 219 22.47 27.18 -6.19
N LEU A 220 23.08 26.20 -6.86
CA LEU A 220 23.61 25.02 -6.19
C LEU A 220 24.60 25.38 -5.09
N LYS A 221 25.48 26.35 -5.34
CA LYS A 221 26.46 26.84 -4.36
C LYS A 221 25.77 27.36 -3.09
N GLN A 222 24.65 28.08 -3.23
CA GLN A 222 23.84 28.54 -2.10
C GLN A 222 23.17 27.35 -1.40
N ALA A 223 22.56 26.44 -2.15
CA ALA A 223 21.87 25.27 -1.58
C ALA A 223 22.81 24.40 -0.73
N ILE A 224 23.98 24.01 -1.26
CA ILE A 224 24.94 23.15 -0.54
C ILE A 224 25.66 23.87 0.62
N SER A 225 25.52 25.20 0.74
CA SER A 225 26.00 25.94 1.91
C SER A 225 25.08 25.79 3.12
N LEU A 226 23.83 25.38 2.91
CA LEU A 226 22.82 25.24 3.95
C LEU A 226 23.07 23.96 4.76
N THR A 227 22.88 24.08 6.06
CA THR A 227 22.91 22.95 7.00
C THR A 227 21.49 22.48 7.24
N ALA A 228 21.22 21.23 6.87
CA ALA A 228 19.99 20.52 7.19
C ALA A 228 20.15 19.78 8.53
N ARG A 229 19.04 19.68 9.27
CA ARG A 229 18.95 19.10 10.60
C ARG A 229 17.68 18.26 10.71
N GLU A 230 17.81 17.11 11.37
CA GLU A 230 16.69 16.24 11.71
C GLU A 230 17.05 15.47 12.99
N GLY A 231 16.24 15.63 14.04
CA GLY A 231 16.57 15.13 15.37
C GLY A 231 17.95 15.63 15.82
N LYS A 232 18.85 14.70 16.15
CA LYS A 232 20.23 14.99 16.58
C LYS A 232 21.23 15.10 15.42
N HIS A 233 20.80 14.80 14.19
CA HIS A 233 21.69 14.75 13.04
C HIS A 233 21.70 16.07 12.29
N SER A 234 22.87 16.43 11.77
CA SER A 234 23.07 17.65 11.02
C SER A 234 24.12 17.42 9.94
N ALA A 235 23.87 17.89 8.73
CA ALA A 235 24.83 17.87 7.62
C ALA A 235 24.51 18.97 6.62
N LYS A 236 25.48 19.32 5.78
CA LYS A 236 25.20 20.19 4.63
C LYS A 236 24.37 19.46 3.59
N LEU A 237 23.53 20.19 2.86
CA LEU A 237 22.94 19.68 1.62
C LEU A 237 24.04 19.32 0.63
N VAL A 238 23.74 18.38 -0.28
CA VAL A 238 24.73 17.77 -1.17
C VAL A 238 24.27 17.92 -2.62
N SER A 239 25.21 18.14 -3.55
CA SER A 239 24.89 18.09 -4.98
C SER A 239 24.66 16.66 -5.44
N PHE A 240 23.82 16.47 -6.46
CA PHE A 240 23.61 15.13 -7.01
C PHE A 240 24.91 14.54 -7.57
N ASP A 241 25.76 15.34 -8.23
CA ASP A 241 27.07 14.89 -8.73
C ASP A 241 27.92 14.24 -7.63
N LYS A 242 27.95 14.87 -6.44
CA LYS A 242 28.71 14.36 -5.31
C LYS A 242 28.06 13.11 -4.72
N TYR A 243 26.74 13.08 -4.60
CA TYR A 243 26.04 11.90 -4.09
C TYR A 243 26.22 10.69 -5.01
N LEU A 244 26.00 10.87 -6.31
CA LEU A 244 26.16 9.83 -7.33
C LEU A 244 27.58 9.26 -7.33
N SER A 245 28.60 10.14 -7.35
CA SER A 245 30.00 9.72 -7.30
C SER A 245 30.34 8.93 -6.04
N GLU A 246 29.85 9.36 -4.87
CA GLU A 246 30.10 8.63 -3.62
C GLU A 246 29.35 7.29 -3.55
N ALA A 247 28.17 7.19 -4.16
CA ALA A 247 27.43 5.93 -4.27
C ALA A 247 28.16 4.92 -5.16
N HIS A 248 28.61 5.35 -6.34
CA HIS A 248 29.39 4.51 -7.26
C HIS A 248 30.72 4.05 -6.66
N LYS A 249 31.42 4.92 -5.93
CA LYS A 249 32.67 4.55 -5.23
C LYS A 249 32.50 3.42 -4.22
N ILE A 250 31.32 3.31 -3.59
CA ILE A 250 31.02 2.24 -2.63
C ILE A 250 30.20 1.11 -3.27
N GLY A 251 29.94 1.16 -4.58
CA GLY A 251 29.14 0.15 -5.29
C GLY A 251 27.66 0.12 -4.89
N GLN A 252 27.11 1.22 -4.35
CA GLN A 252 25.69 1.29 -4.00
C GLN A 252 24.88 1.79 -5.20
N LEU A 253 23.93 0.98 -5.67
CA LEU A 253 22.99 1.39 -6.72
C LEU A 253 21.94 2.37 -6.17
N LEU A 254 21.46 3.26 -7.03
CA LEU A 254 20.46 4.27 -6.68
C LEU A 254 19.11 4.05 -7.39
N ILE A 255 18.03 4.39 -6.69
CA ILE A 255 16.79 4.86 -7.31
C ILE A 255 16.77 6.38 -7.17
N VAL A 256 16.85 7.10 -8.29
CA VAL A 256 16.84 8.57 -8.30
C VAL A 256 15.42 9.05 -8.53
N GLU A 257 14.82 9.70 -7.53
CA GLU A 257 13.54 10.40 -7.68
C GLU A 257 13.76 11.80 -8.25
N ILE A 258 13.25 12.04 -9.46
CA ILE A 258 13.16 13.40 -10.01
C ILE A 258 11.87 14.03 -9.49
N LYS A 259 12.03 14.97 -8.56
CA LYS A 259 10.93 15.82 -8.09
C LYS A 259 10.71 16.95 -9.08
N VAL A 260 9.44 17.19 -9.41
CA VAL A 260 9.05 18.29 -10.30
C VAL A 260 8.32 19.39 -9.53
N SER A 261 8.49 20.61 -10.03
CA SER A 261 7.98 21.85 -9.50
C SER A 261 7.69 22.80 -10.66
N LYS A 262 6.70 23.67 -10.49
CA LYS A 262 6.37 24.70 -11.49
C LYS A 262 7.48 25.73 -11.73
N TYR A 263 8.53 25.73 -10.91
CA TYR A 263 9.68 26.62 -11.03
C TYR A 263 10.88 25.98 -11.73
N ASP A 264 10.78 24.70 -12.09
CA ASP A 264 11.85 24.02 -12.80
C ASP A 264 11.92 24.53 -14.25
N SER A 265 13.09 24.40 -14.86
CA SER A 265 13.32 24.82 -16.22
C SER A 265 12.69 23.86 -17.22
N GLU A 266 12.25 24.38 -18.37
CA GLU A 266 11.75 23.54 -19.47
C GLU A 266 12.83 22.55 -19.98
N ARG A 267 14.11 22.89 -19.78
CA ARG A 267 15.27 22.08 -20.16
C ARG A 267 15.72 21.10 -19.06
N MET A 268 15.06 21.06 -17.91
CA MET A 268 15.51 20.27 -16.75
C MET A 268 15.77 18.81 -17.11
N LEU A 269 14.84 18.19 -17.85
CA LEU A 269 14.95 16.79 -18.26
C LEU A 269 16.01 16.58 -19.34
N ASP A 270 16.25 17.56 -20.22
CA ASP A 270 17.34 17.51 -21.20
C ASP A 270 18.69 17.56 -20.49
N ILE A 271 18.86 18.52 -19.58
CA ILE A 271 20.09 18.68 -18.79
C ILE A 271 20.35 17.42 -17.96
N PHE A 272 19.31 16.84 -17.35
CA PHE A 272 19.43 15.60 -16.59
C PHE A 272 19.84 14.42 -17.50
N ALA A 273 19.16 14.26 -18.63
CA ALA A 273 19.41 13.19 -19.58
C ALA A 273 20.84 13.23 -20.12
N ASP A 274 21.28 14.41 -20.58
CA ASP A 274 22.60 14.62 -21.17
C ASP A 274 23.71 14.41 -20.15
N ARG A 275 23.53 14.87 -18.90
CA ARG A 275 24.57 14.80 -17.88
C ARG A 275 24.65 13.44 -17.20
N TYR A 276 23.52 12.78 -16.94
CA TYR A 276 23.48 11.60 -16.06
C TYR A 276 23.04 10.31 -16.75
N GLY A 277 22.26 10.38 -17.85
CA GLY A 277 21.61 9.21 -18.44
C GLY A 277 22.53 8.03 -18.72
N GLN A 278 23.66 8.27 -19.40
CA GLN A 278 24.63 7.22 -19.73
C GLN A 278 25.36 6.66 -18.51
N SER A 279 25.63 7.50 -17.50
CA SER A 279 26.25 7.06 -16.26
C SER A 279 25.32 6.14 -15.47
N LEU A 280 24.04 6.53 -15.35
CA LEU A 280 23.01 5.74 -14.66
C LEU A 280 22.81 4.37 -15.32
N ILE A 281 22.74 4.32 -16.67
CA ILE A 281 22.66 3.04 -17.40
C ILE A 281 23.87 2.16 -17.12
N ARG A 282 25.07 2.72 -17.21
CA ARG A 282 26.33 1.96 -17.04
C ARG A 282 26.44 1.33 -15.66
N HIS A 283 26.02 2.05 -14.62
CA HIS A 283 26.13 1.59 -13.23
C HIS A 283 24.90 0.78 -12.78
N GLY A 284 23.83 0.73 -13.57
CA GLY A 284 22.60 0.02 -13.23
C GLY A 284 21.70 0.78 -12.26
N ASP A 285 21.87 2.10 -12.15
CA ASP A 285 20.94 2.95 -11.42
C ASP A 285 19.62 3.07 -12.18
N VAL A 286 18.55 3.36 -11.45
CA VAL A 286 17.22 3.55 -12.03
C VAL A 286 16.64 4.90 -11.60
N VAL A 287 15.67 5.38 -12.36
CA VAL A 287 14.97 6.65 -12.08
C VAL A 287 13.50 6.35 -11.81
N HIS A 288 12.85 7.15 -10.97
CA HIS A 288 11.39 7.19 -10.93
C HIS A 288 10.87 8.60 -10.67
N SER A 289 9.59 8.83 -10.92
CA SER A 289 8.94 10.10 -10.60
C SER A 289 7.44 9.92 -10.39
N LEU A 290 6.85 10.79 -9.56
CA LEU A 290 5.41 10.94 -9.41
C LEU A 290 4.77 11.65 -10.62
N ASP A 291 5.56 12.35 -11.43
CA ASP A 291 5.07 12.99 -12.65
C ASP A 291 5.23 12.07 -13.86
N TYR A 292 4.10 11.64 -14.42
CA TYR A 292 4.11 10.73 -15.57
C TYR A 292 4.73 11.37 -16.82
N ARG A 293 4.68 12.70 -16.97
CA ARG A 293 5.31 13.39 -18.12
C ARG A 293 6.83 13.24 -18.07
N THR A 294 7.42 13.30 -16.89
CA THR A 294 8.84 13.04 -16.63
C THR A 294 9.20 11.61 -17.02
N VAL A 295 8.41 10.62 -16.56
CA VAL A 295 8.59 9.21 -16.92
C VAL A 295 8.57 9.02 -18.44
N TYR A 296 7.53 9.53 -19.10
CA TYR A 296 7.37 9.42 -20.55
C TYR A 296 8.51 10.11 -21.31
N SER A 297 8.88 11.32 -20.91
CA SER A 297 9.93 12.11 -21.58
C SER A 297 11.30 11.44 -21.46
N LEU A 298 11.65 10.91 -20.29
CA LEU A 298 12.90 10.16 -20.11
C LEU A 298 12.92 8.87 -20.90
N LYS A 299 11.82 8.09 -20.90
CA LYS A 299 11.73 6.87 -21.72
C LYS A 299 11.83 7.15 -23.21
N LYS A 300 11.31 8.29 -23.67
CA LYS A 300 11.43 8.72 -25.07
C LYS A 300 12.87 9.15 -25.41
N LYS A 301 13.54 9.89 -24.54
CA LYS A 301 14.89 10.43 -24.77
C LYS A 301 16.00 9.38 -24.58
N ILE A 302 15.85 8.52 -23.56
CA ILE A 302 16.82 7.49 -23.20
C ILE A 302 16.09 6.15 -23.00
N PRO A 303 15.70 5.45 -24.07
CA PRO A 303 14.89 4.23 -23.98
C PRO A 303 15.49 3.10 -23.14
N GLN A 304 16.83 3.04 -23.05
CA GLN A 304 17.55 2.04 -22.26
C GLN A 304 17.55 2.33 -20.75
N LEU A 305 17.36 3.60 -20.34
CA LEU A 305 17.27 3.95 -18.93
C LEU A 305 16.01 3.33 -18.33
N LYS A 306 16.16 2.64 -17.20
CA LYS A 306 15.04 2.08 -16.46
C LYS A 306 14.34 3.19 -15.69
N VAL A 307 13.08 3.44 -16.02
CA VAL A 307 12.30 4.52 -15.42
C VAL A 307 10.98 3.97 -14.87
N GLY A 308 10.76 4.18 -13.58
CA GLY A 308 9.54 3.78 -12.87
C GLY A 308 8.54 4.92 -12.72
N TYR A 309 7.27 4.56 -12.58
CA TYR A 309 6.21 5.50 -12.25
C TYR A 309 5.80 5.35 -10.79
N ILE A 310 5.84 6.44 -10.02
CA ILE A 310 5.38 6.47 -8.64
C ILE A 310 3.86 6.63 -8.63
N LEU A 311 3.18 5.71 -7.96
CA LEU A 311 1.72 5.68 -7.80
C LEU A 311 1.38 5.97 -6.33
N PRO A 312 0.77 7.13 -6.03
CA PRO A 312 0.40 7.48 -4.65
C PRO A 312 -0.83 6.71 -4.16
N PHE A 313 -1.58 6.09 -5.08
CA PHE A 313 -2.72 5.24 -4.77
C PHE A 313 -3.02 4.28 -5.94
N ASN A 314 -3.61 3.14 -5.64
CA ASN A 314 -4.29 2.26 -6.59
C ASN A 314 -5.80 2.53 -6.56
N VAL A 315 -6.36 3.14 -7.61
CA VAL A 315 -7.82 3.40 -7.69
C VAL A 315 -8.48 2.57 -8.79
N LEU A 316 -7.84 2.46 -9.96
CA LEU A 316 -8.41 1.81 -11.14
C LEU A 316 -7.58 0.61 -11.62
N GLY A 317 -6.66 0.11 -10.80
CA GLY A 317 -5.72 -0.96 -11.17
C GLY A 317 -4.42 -0.43 -11.80
N VAL A 318 -3.66 -1.35 -12.40
CA VAL A 318 -2.35 -1.07 -12.98
C VAL A 318 -2.49 -0.24 -14.26
N PRO A 319 -1.89 0.96 -14.34
CA PRO A 319 -2.01 1.80 -15.52
C PRO A 319 -1.19 1.22 -16.68
N LYS A 320 -1.65 1.41 -17.93
CA LYS A 320 -0.85 1.08 -19.13
C LYS A 320 0.08 2.23 -19.45
N THR A 321 1.36 2.06 -19.16
CA THR A 321 2.37 3.12 -19.27
C THR A 321 3.65 2.64 -19.95
N VAL A 322 4.52 3.57 -20.33
CA VAL A 322 5.88 3.27 -20.82
C VAL A 322 6.89 2.95 -19.69
N ALA A 323 6.47 3.04 -18.42
CA ALA A 323 7.35 2.79 -17.28
C ALA A 323 7.81 1.32 -17.24
N ASP A 324 9.06 1.09 -16.83
CA ASP A 324 9.65 -0.24 -16.65
C ASP A 324 9.22 -0.92 -15.34
N PHE A 325 8.85 -0.13 -14.33
CA PHE A 325 8.42 -0.60 -13.01
C PHE A 325 7.47 0.41 -12.34
N TYR A 326 6.83 -0.01 -11.25
CA TYR A 326 6.00 0.85 -10.42
C TYR A 326 6.56 0.97 -9.01
N SER A 327 6.51 2.17 -8.45
CA SER A 327 6.68 2.42 -7.02
C SER A 327 5.33 2.83 -6.43
N ILE A 328 4.66 1.96 -5.69
CA ILE A 328 3.28 2.16 -5.24
C ILE A 328 3.15 2.32 -3.73
N GLU A 329 2.25 3.20 -3.30
CA GLU A 329 1.92 3.36 -1.89
C GLU A 329 1.30 2.06 -1.35
N TYR A 330 1.92 1.50 -0.31
CA TYR A 330 1.64 0.13 0.13
C TYR A 330 0.21 -0.08 0.64
N SER A 331 -0.45 0.94 1.19
CA SER A 331 -1.77 0.81 1.83
C SER A 331 -2.90 0.57 0.83
N THR A 332 -2.69 0.92 -0.44
CA THR A 332 -3.65 0.69 -1.53
C THR A 332 -3.28 -0.49 -2.44
N LEU A 333 -2.16 -1.16 -2.17
CA LEU A 333 -1.72 -2.32 -2.94
C LEU A 333 -2.56 -3.57 -2.60
N ASN A 334 -2.89 -4.35 -3.62
CA ASN A 334 -3.56 -5.64 -3.51
C ASN A 334 -2.98 -6.67 -4.50
N ASP A 335 -3.38 -7.94 -4.35
CA ASP A 335 -2.90 -9.06 -5.17
C ASP A 335 -3.22 -8.89 -6.66
N ASP A 336 -4.38 -8.31 -7.00
CA ASP A 336 -4.78 -8.06 -8.39
C ASP A 336 -3.81 -7.09 -9.09
N PHE A 337 -3.35 -6.06 -8.38
CA PHE A 337 -2.33 -5.14 -8.90
C PHE A 337 -1.02 -5.88 -9.17
N ILE A 338 -0.59 -6.76 -8.27
CA ILE A 338 0.65 -7.53 -8.44
C ILE A 338 0.54 -8.46 -9.65
N ILE A 339 -0.55 -9.21 -9.77
CA ILE A 339 -0.78 -10.14 -10.88
C ILE A 339 -0.78 -9.38 -12.21
N GLU A 340 -1.48 -8.25 -12.29
CA GLU A 340 -1.56 -7.47 -13.52
C GLU A 340 -0.23 -6.81 -13.87
N ALA A 341 0.52 -6.29 -12.89
CA ALA A 341 1.85 -5.73 -13.13
C ALA A 341 2.83 -6.81 -13.64
N GLN A 342 2.77 -8.02 -13.06
CA GLN A 342 3.56 -9.17 -13.51
C GLN A 342 3.21 -9.62 -14.93
N ARG A 343 1.93 -9.60 -15.31
CA ARG A 343 1.48 -9.85 -16.70
C ARG A 343 2.02 -8.83 -17.69
N GLN A 344 2.24 -7.59 -17.24
CA GLN A 344 2.89 -6.55 -18.02
C GLN A 344 4.43 -6.63 -17.96
N HIS A 345 5.00 -7.63 -17.29
CA HIS A 345 6.42 -7.81 -17.03
C HIS A 345 7.06 -6.62 -16.28
N LYS A 346 6.28 -5.94 -15.43
CA LYS A 346 6.72 -4.79 -14.65
C LYS A 346 6.96 -5.18 -13.20
N LYS A 347 8.06 -4.70 -12.64
CA LYS A 347 8.38 -4.87 -11.22
C LYS A 347 7.51 -3.94 -10.37
N VAL A 348 7.17 -4.36 -9.16
CA VAL A 348 6.43 -3.55 -8.18
C VAL A 348 7.25 -3.33 -6.91
N TYR A 349 7.57 -2.08 -6.63
CA TYR A 349 8.20 -1.63 -5.39
C TYR A 349 7.18 -0.92 -4.51
N THR A 350 7.10 -1.25 -3.22
CA THR A 350 6.19 -0.56 -2.29
C THR A 350 6.89 0.53 -1.50
N TRP A 351 6.20 1.62 -1.18
CA TRP A 351 6.74 2.70 -0.34
C TRP A 351 5.66 3.31 0.57
N THR A 352 5.98 3.95 1.71
CA THR A 352 7.19 3.72 2.53
C THR A 352 6.83 2.78 3.67
N VAL A 353 7.47 1.61 3.75
CA VAL A 353 6.99 0.49 4.58
C VAL A 353 7.86 0.34 5.83
N ASN A 354 7.42 0.95 6.94
CA ASN A 354 8.23 1.04 8.18
C ASN A 354 7.76 0.11 9.32
N ARG A 355 6.54 -0.40 9.24
CA ARG A 355 5.93 -1.24 10.28
C ARG A 355 5.97 -2.71 9.88
N SER A 356 6.30 -3.58 10.85
CA SER A 356 6.40 -5.03 10.60
C SER A 356 5.11 -5.64 10.03
N PRO A 357 3.89 -5.29 10.50
CA PRO A 357 2.67 -5.81 9.87
C PRO A 357 2.56 -5.48 8.37
N SER A 358 2.95 -4.25 7.97
CA SER A 358 2.98 -3.87 6.56
C SER A 358 4.06 -4.61 5.77
N MET A 359 5.25 -4.80 6.36
CA MET A 359 6.34 -5.60 5.75
C MET A 359 5.87 -7.04 5.49
N TYR A 360 5.19 -7.66 6.45
CA TYR A 360 4.61 -9.00 6.29
C TYR A 360 3.52 -9.06 5.23
N GLY A 361 2.66 -8.04 5.15
CA GLY A 361 1.68 -7.89 4.08
C GLY A 361 2.34 -7.89 2.70
N ASP A 362 3.33 -7.03 2.50
CA ASP A 362 4.03 -6.89 1.23
C ASP A 362 4.83 -8.16 0.85
N LEU A 363 5.46 -8.82 1.84
CA LEU A 363 6.10 -10.12 1.64
C LEU A 363 5.11 -11.18 1.18
N SER A 364 3.91 -11.19 1.75
CA SER A 364 2.87 -12.16 1.38
C SER A 364 2.29 -11.94 -0.02
N MET A 365 2.22 -10.68 -0.48
CA MET A 365 1.78 -10.35 -1.85
C MET A 365 2.87 -10.62 -2.90
N GLY A 366 4.11 -10.89 -2.49
CA GLY A 366 5.20 -11.22 -3.41
C GLY A 366 5.71 -10.02 -4.22
N VAL A 367 5.75 -8.84 -3.61
CA VAL A 367 6.30 -7.62 -4.23
C VAL A 367 7.77 -7.81 -4.65
N ASP A 368 8.23 -7.06 -5.65
CA ASP A 368 9.62 -7.14 -6.13
C ASP A 368 10.62 -6.46 -5.19
N GLY A 369 10.18 -5.46 -4.44
CA GLY A 369 11.04 -4.66 -3.58
C GLY A 369 10.25 -3.79 -2.62
N ILE A 370 10.88 -3.42 -1.51
CA ILE A 370 10.25 -2.63 -0.45
C ILE A 370 11.15 -1.44 -0.12
N ILE A 371 10.62 -0.24 -0.33
CA ILE A 371 11.21 1.05 0.02
C ILE A 371 10.87 1.34 1.48
N THR A 372 11.88 1.44 2.32
CA THR A 372 11.73 1.55 3.77
C THR A 372 12.78 2.47 4.38
N ASP A 373 12.41 3.17 5.45
CA ASP A 373 13.38 3.85 6.31
C ASP A 373 14.12 2.87 7.23
N ASN A 374 13.74 1.59 7.28
CA ASN A 374 14.23 0.63 8.28
C ASN A 374 14.78 -0.65 7.61
N GLY A 375 15.81 -0.52 6.79
CA GLY A 375 16.39 -1.63 6.01
C GLY A 375 16.86 -2.82 6.86
N THR A 376 17.54 -2.58 7.98
CA THR A 376 18.00 -3.67 8.87
C THR A 376 16.82 -4.43 9.50
N LYS A 377 15.75 -3.70 9.86
CA LYS A 377 14.51 -4.30 10.37
C LYS A 377 13.81 -5.12 9.28
N LEU A 378 13.82 -4.65 8.04
CA LEU A 378 13.25 -5.38 6.92
C LEU A 378 14.03 -6.67 6.65
N ASN A 379 15.36 -6.65 6.61
CA ASN A 379 16.18 -7.87 6.49
C ASN A 379 15.82 -8.88 7.58
N THR A 380 15.77 -8.44 8.84
CA THR A 380 15.36 -9.31 9.97
C THR A 380 13.95 -9.87 9.77
N THR A 381 13.04 -9.09 9.18
CA THR A 381 11.66 -9.52 8.93
C THR A 381 11.59 -10.52 7.77
N ILE A 382 12.37 -10.32 6.71
CA ILE A 382 12.54 -11.27 5.60
C ILE A 382 13.10 -12.59 6.13
N ASP A 383 14.17 -12.54 6.91
CA ASP A 383 14.80 -13.72 7.50
C ASP A 383 13.83 -14.49 8.39
N LYS A 384 13.07 -13.79 9.26
CA LYS A 384 12.03 -14.41 10.08
C LYS A 384 10.94 -15.03 9.21
N TYR A 385 10.46 -14.32 8.19
CA TYR A 385 9.42 -14.82 7.31
C TYR A 385 9.84 -16.11 6.57
N GLN A 386 11.13 -16.25 6.24
CA GLN A 386 11.68 -17.42 5.56
C GLN A 386 12.05 -18.56 6.51
N SER A 387 12.76 -18.26 7.59
CA SER A 387 13.37 -19.25 8.50
C SER A 387 12.38 -19.79 9.52
N THR A 388 11.52 -18.92 10.05
CA THR A 388 10.52 -19.30 11.03
C THR A 388 9.21 -19.43 10.29
N ARG A 389 8.61 -20.62 10.32
CA ARG A 389 7.23 -20.86 9.89
C ARG A 389 6.26 -20.11 10.82
N THR A 390 6.38 -18.79 10.90
CA THR A 390 5.58 -17.93 11.76
C THR A 390 4.24 -17.71 11.11
N TYR A 391 3.39 -18.72 11.27
CA TYR A 391 2.05 -18.70 10.71
C TYR A 391 1.19 -17.61 11.33
N THR A 392 1.50 -17.17 12.56
CA THR A 392 0.87 -15.99 13.18
C THR A 392 1.00 -14.75 12.28
N TYR A 393 2.20 -14.47 11.75
CA TYR A 393 2.42 -13.30 10.91
C TYR A 393 1.86 -13.48 9.50
N LYS A 394 1.91 -14.70 8.95
CA LYS A 394 1.19 -15.01 7.69
C LYS A 394 -0.31 -14.81 7.83
N MET A 395 -0.89 -15.25 8.95
CA MET A 395 -2.31 -15.06 9.25
C MET A 395 -2.65 -13.58 9.42
N LEU A 396 -1.80 -12.81 10.10
CA LEU A 396 -1.95 -11.35 10.18
C LEU A 396 -1.90 -10.70 8.80
N ALA A 397 -0.95 -11.10 7.95
CA ALA A 397 -0.82 -10.58 6.59
C ALA A 397 -2.07 -10.89 5.75
N LEU A 398 -2.57 -12.12 5.81
CA LEU A 398 -3.83 -12.51 5.17
C LEU A 398 -5.00 -11.66 5.68
N MET A 399 -5.14 -11.52 6.99
CA MET A 399 -6.20 -10.71 7.60
C MET A 399 -6.11 -9.24 7.18
N LEU A 400 -4.90 -8.66 7.06
CA LEU A 400 -4.68 -7.28 6.65
C LEU A 400 -4.89 -7.06 5.14
N ASN A 401 -4.46 -8.00 4.29
CA ASN A 401 -4.69 -7.93 2.85
C ASN A 401 -6.18 -8.06 2.52
N LEU A 402 -6.96 -8.76 3.34
CA LEU A 402 -8.41 -8.79 3.22
C LEU A 402 -9.10 -7.44 3.50
N TYR A 403 -8.36 -6.44 4.00
CA TYR A 403 -8.81 -5.05 4.21
C TYR A 403 -8.19 -4.06 3.19
N ARG A 404 -7.33 -4.51 2.27
CA ARG A 404 -6.82 -3.73 1.12
C ARG A 404 -7.52 -4.18 -0.16
#